data_AF-A0A850SLR0-F1
#
_entry.id   AF-A0A850SLR0-F1
#
_cell.length_a   1.000
_cell.length_b   1.000
_cell.length_c   1.000
_cell.angle_alpha   90.00
_cell.angle_beta   90.00
_cell.angle_gamma   90.00
#
_symmetry.space_group_name_H-M   'P 1'
#
loop_
_entity.id
_entity.type
_entity.pdbx_description
1 polymer ?
#
loop_
_entity_poly.entity_id
_entity_poly.type
_entity_poly.pdbx_seq_one_letter_code
_entity_poly.pdbx_strand_id
1 'polypeptide(L)'
;MGKKLAVAIVAIVAIAGLVAVSKILGDMRAAQLEDENAQPAVEENAAGNDAAVSETAAIGDTVVSETKECPRPPPAAPFPPVAQVTKVADGDRVSLDVKGIEFPDVFGRLGGDDFDIDPDNPACFPAVMEHVLDGPSRVNANLVAIAPAVFYEQIRPTPKFAPWNNDLSLTDTGYYAKLVGAFKAEGFQVMHTEQVSPGFYGTPEDWAMLDTMKQDPAWWDAWFDEWEKWVVPRAALAEANDVDVFVLVSWTDSTFRPDIYPDYDTRWRDIIAKVREVYSGDVGVILSNTAQESFTFADAVDVVVIGSFSGYQLNIQADGKKVISNRNNPTLAELTEAYEITFDQSEGRFPASLPVYYAIGAVSADGQAGSEDVEVIPTIDPDFEEQALYYEALFAALEDETWVDGLIIQRMDWFDQYERSAEVYWDETRSSSPRSKPAESIMTFWYSVT
;
A
#
# COMPACT_ATOMS: atom_id res chain seq x y z
N MET A 1 50.99 -4.84 -6.64
CA MET A 1 50.37 -3.52 -6.88
C MET A 1 48.94 -3.62 -7.45
N GLY A 2 48.59 -4.65 -8.24
CA GLY A 2 47.27 -4.75 -8.90
C GLY A 2 46.02 -4.93 -8.00
N LYS A 3 46.08 -5.71 -6.91
CA LYS A 3 44.89 -5.94 -6.06
C LYS A 3 44.40 -4.72 -5.29
N LYS A 4 45.30 -3.82 -4.87
CA LYS A 4 44.93 -2.58 -4.16
C LYS A 4 44.30 -1.53 -5.09
N LEU A 5 44.67 -1.55 -6.39
CA LEU A 5 44.09 -0.65 -7.39
C LEU A 5 42.69 -1.11 -7.80
N ALA A 6 42.44 -2.41 -7.90
CA ALA A 6 41.11 -2.95 -8.20
C ALA A 6 40.08 -2.63 -7.10
N VAL A 7 40.46 -2.76 -5.82
CA VAL A 7 39.58 -2.41 -4.68
C VAL A 7 39.30 -0.90 -4.64
N ALA A 8 40.28 -0.06 -4.97
CA ALA A 8 40.08 1.38 -5.04
C ALA A 8 39.14 1.79 -6.18
N ILE A 9 39.21 1.14 -7.33
CA ILE A 9 38.33 1.42 -8.47
C ILE A 9 36.89 0.99 -8.16
N VAL A 10 36.68 -0.18 -7.56
CA VAL A 10 35.33 -0.64 -7.14
C VAL A 10 34.72 0.31 -6.11
N ALA A 11 35.50 0.77 -5.13
CA ALA A 11 35.02 1.74 -4.14
C ALA A 11 34.67 3.10 -4.76
N ILE A 12 35.44 3.58 -5.75
CA ILE A 12 35.15 4.85 -6.45
C ILE A 12 33.89 4.74 -7.30
N VAL A 13 33.66 3.59 -7.97
CA VAL A 13 32.44 3.35 -8.75
C VAL A 13 31.21 3.25 -7.84
N ALA A 14 31.33 2.57 -6.69
CA ALA A 14 30.24 2.49 -5.71
C ALA A 14 29.88 3.87 -5.11
N ILE A 15 30.88 4.69 -4.77
CA ILE A 15 30.65 6.06 -4.27
C ILE A 15 30.03 6.95 -5.35
N ALA A 16 30.46 6.81 -6.61
CA ALA A 16 29.87 7.57 -7.72
C ALA A 16 28.41 7.16 -7.99
N GLY A 17 28.08 5.87 -7.85
CA GLY A 17 26.71 5.36 -7.93
C GLY A 17 25.82 5.92 -6.81
N LEU A 18 26.30 5.87 -5.55
CA LEU A 18 25.59 6.43 -4.39
C LEU A 18 25.32 7.94 -4.50
N VAL A 19 26.26 8.70 -5.05
CA VAL A 19 26.07 10.15 -5.31
C VAL A 19 25.04 10.40 -6.42
N ALA A 20 24.99 9.55 -7.45
CA ALA A 20 24.00 9.65 -8.52
C ALA A 20 22.59 9.32 -8.02
N VAL A 21 22.43 8.26 -7.21
CA VAL A 21 21.14 7.88 -6.60
C VAL A 21 20.66 8.95 -5.62
N SER A 22 21.54 9.46 -4.74
CA SER A 22 21.20 10.55 -3.83
C SER A 22 20.76 11.83 -4.57
N LYS A 23 21.37 12.12 -5.72
CA LYS A 23 20.96 13.25 -6.57
C LYS A 23 19.60 13.02 -7.22
N ILE A 24 19.33 11.82 -7.74
CA ILE A 24 18.02 11.47 -8.34
C ILE A 24 16.92 11.57 -7.29
N LEU A 25 17.14 11.06 -6.07
CA LEU A 25 16.17 11.18 -4.96
C LEU A 25 15.98 12.63 -4.53
N GLY A 26 17.04 13.45 -4.55
CA GLY A 26 16.97 14.89 -4.30
C GLY A 26 16.17 15.63 -5.37
N ASP A 27 16.37 15.30 -6.65
CA ASP A 27 15.67 15.88 -7.79
C ASP A 27 14.18 15.45 -7.82
N MET A 28 13.86 14.21 -7.42
CA MET A 28 12.48 13.73 -7.26
C MET A 28 11.75 14.46 -6.12
N ARG A 29 12.42 14.63 -4.96
CA ARG A 29 11.86 15.38 -3.82
C ARG A 29 11.69 16.87 -4.15
N ALA A 30 12.61 17.45 -4.91
CA ALA A 30 12.49 18.83 -5.39
C ALA A 30 11.33 19.00 -6.37
N ALA A 31 11.11 18.04 -7.29
CA ALA A 31 9.97 18.06 -8.20
C ALA A 31 8.63 17.94 -7.46
N GLN A 32 8.58 17.12 -6.40
CA GLN A 32 7.39 16.99 -5.55
C GLN A 32 7.09 18.29 -4.78
N LEU A 33 8.13 18.96 -4.25
CA LEU A 33 8.00 20.26 -3.57
C LEU A 33 7.70 21.43 -4.52
N GLU A 34 8.13 21.38 -5.78
CA GLU A 34 7.79 22.40 -6.78
C GLU A 34 6.32 22.33 -7.20
N ASP A 35 5.71 21.14 -7.22
CA ASP A 35 4.27 20.96 -7.47
C ASP A 35 3.43 21.49 -6.30
N GLU A 36 3.88 21.28 -5.05
CA GLU A 36 3.22 21.84 -3.85
C GLU A 36 3.28 23.38 -3.80
N ASN A 37 4.34 24.01 -4.32
CA ASN A 37 4.51 25.47 -4.30
C ASN A 37 3.88 26.18 -5.51
N ALA A 38 3.37 25.47 -6.51
CA ALA A 38 2.73 26.04 -7.69
C ALA A 38 1.26 26.45 -7.48
N GLN A 39 0.69 26.19 -6.29
CA GLN A 39 -0.69 26.57 -5.96
C GLN A 39 -0.81 28.06 -5.58
N PRO A 40 -1.88 28.77 -6.03
CA PRO A 40 -2.09 30.16 -5.66
C PRO A 40 -2.48 30.29 -4.18
N ALA A 41 -1.80 31.19 -3.46
CA ALA A 41 -2.10 31.52 -2.08
C ALA A 41 -3.58 31.94 -1.92
N VAL A 42 -4.33 31.16 -1.15
CA VAL A 42 -5.69 31.51 -0.71
C VAL A 42 -5.60 32.54 0.41
N GLU A 43 -6.14 33.74 0.21
CA GLU A 43 -6.23 34.78 1.23
C GLU A 43 -7.17 34.34 2.36
N GLU A 44 -6.60 34.09 3.53
CA GLU A 44 -7.28 33.71 4.75
C GLU A 44 -8.06 34.90 5.34
N ASN A 45 -9.39 34.82 5.34
CA ASN A 45 -10.26 35.80 5.99
C ASN A 45 -10.40 35.49 7.49
N ALA A 46 -9.71 36.26 8.32
CA ALA A 46 -9.84 36.24 9.76
C ALA A 46 -11.16 36.90 10.21
N ALA A 47 -12.11 36.11 10.71
CA ALA A 47 -13.19 36.57 11.58
C ALA A 47 -13.38 35.57 12.72
N GLY A 48 -12.96 35.98 13.92
CA GLY A 48 -13.02 35.17 15.13
C GLY A 48 -14.44 34.97 15.66
N ASN A 49 -14.60 33.92 16.47
CA ASN A 49 -15.68 33.81 17.42
C ASN A 49 -15.22 33.03 18.65
N ASP A 50 -15.03 33.76 19.74
CA ASP A 50 -15.00 33.25 21.11
C ASP A 50 -16.42 32.86 21.53
N ALA A 51 -16.62 31.63 21.98
CA ALA A 51 -17.67 31.31 22.95
C ALA A 51 -17.36 29.99 23.67
N ALA A 52 -16.87 30.12 24.91
CA ALA A 52 -16.88 29.06 25.89
C ALA A 52 -18.31 28.78 26.37
N VAL A 53 -18.73 27.51 26.39
CA VAL A 53 -19.89 27.07 27.17
C VAL A 53 -19.54 25.76 27.87
N SER A 54 -19.45 25.83 29.20
CA SER A 54 -19.55 24.69 30.10
C SER A 54 -21.02 24.38 30.34
N GLU A 55 -21.44 23.12 30.22
CA GLU A 55 -22.55 22.63 31.04
C GLU A 55 -22.53 21.09 31.16
N THR A 56 -22.31 20.65 32.39
CA THR A 56 -22.62 19.30 32.88
C THR A 56 -24.12 19.17 33.09
N ALA A 57 -24.77 18.23 32.40
CA ALA A 57 -26.09 17.73 32.77
C ALA A 57 -26.15 16.21 32.58
N ALA A 58 -26.46 15.51 33.68
CA ALA A 58 -26.77 14.09 33.68
C ALA A 58 -28.16 13.87 33.09
N ILE A 59 -28.28 12.93 32.13
CA ILE A 59 -29.56 12.43 31.63
C ILE A 59 -29.53 10.91 31.76
N GLY A 60 -30.32 10.41 32.70
CA GLY A 60 -30.78 9.02 32.70
C GLY A 60 -32.12 8.98 31.99
N ASP A 61 -32.13 8.55 30.74
CA ASP A 61 -33.33 8.09 30.04
C ASP A 61 -32.96 6.85 29.24
N THR A 62 -33.72 5.78 29.46
CA THR A 62 -33.59 4.52 28.73
C THR A 62 -34.21 4.74 27.35
N VAL A 63 -33.37 5.14 26.39
CA VAL A 63 -33.75 5.18 24.98
C VAL A 63 -33.95 3.74 24.54
N VAL A 64 -35.19 3.41 24.18
CA VAL A 64 -35.48 2.21 23.40
C VAL A 64 -34.85 2.45 22.04
N SER A 65 -33.70 1.81 21.78
CA SER A 65 -33.01 1.92 20.50
C SER A 65 -33.92 1.37 19.41
N GLU A 66 -34.43 2.26 18.54
CA GLU A 66 -34.93 1.82 17.24
C GLU A 66 -33.79 1.06 16.56
N THR A 67 -34.08 -0.16 16.10
CA THR A 67 -33.13 -0.93 15.29
C THR A 67 -32.91 -0.17 13.99
N LYS A 68 -31.85 0.64 13.94
CA LYS A 68 -31.40 1.32 12.73
C LYS A 68 -31.08 0.22 11.71
N GLU A 69 -31.88 0.13 10.65
CA GLU A 69 -31.57 -0.77 9.53
C GLU A 69 -30.21 -0.37 8.98
N CYS A 70 -29.33 -1.34 8.75
CA CYS A 70 -28.04 -1.04 8.14
C CYS A 70 -28.29 -0.61 6.70
N PRO A 71 -28.02 0.65 6.33
CA PRO A 71 -28.23 1.10 4.97
C PRO A 71 -27.30 0.32 4.05
N ARG A 72 -27.89 -0.37 3.06
CA ARG A 72 -27.09 -1.03 2.04
C ARG A 72 -26.60 0.02 1.05
N PRO A 73 -25.33 -0.03 0.62
CA PRO A 73 -24.90 0.76 -0.52
C PRO A 73 -25.84 0.47 -1.71
N PRO A 74 -26.33 1.49 -2.41
CA PRO A 74 -26.96 1.28 -3.71
C PRO A 74 -26.02 0.46 -4.61
N PRO A 75 -26.53 -0.56 -5.32
CA PRO A 75 -25.71 -1.38 -6.21
C PRO A 75 -25.05 -0.50 -7.26
N ALA A 76 -23.78 -0.77 -7.58
CA ALA A 76 -23.08 -0.06 -8.65
C ALA A 76 -23.87 -0.11 -9.97
N ALA A 77 -23.90 1.01 -10.67
CA ALA A 77 -24.42 1.04 -12.03
C ALA A 77 -23.46 0.21 -12.92
N PRO A 78 -23.97 -0.72 -13.75
CA PRO A 78 -23.10 -1.49 -14.63
C PRO A 78 -22.40 -0.56 -15.62
N PHE A 79 -21.08 -0.68 -15.72
CA PHE A 79 -20.31 0.02 -16.75
C PHE A 79 -20.67 -0.53 -18.14
N PRO A 80 -20.66 0.32 -19.18
CA PRO A 80 -20.67 -0.19 -20.54
C PRO A 80 -19.48 -1.16 -20.69
N PRO A 81 -19.66 -2.29 -21.40
CA PRO A 81 -18.56 -3.21 -21.62
C PRO A 81 -17.40 -2.47 -22.29
N VAL A 82 -16.23 -2.47 -21.65
CA VAL A 82 -14.98 -2.02 -22.27
C VAL A 82 -14.83 -2.77 -23.60
N ALA A 83 -14.39 -2.08 -24.65
CA ALA A 83 -14.21 -2.67 -25.97
C ALA A 83 -13.46 -4.02 -25.82
N GLN A 84 -14.08 -5.10 -26.32
CA GLN A 84 -13.65 -6.46 -26.01
C GLN A 84 -12.15 -6.63 -26.28
N VAL A 85 -11.38 -6.80 -25.20
CA VAL A 85 -10.03 -7.34 -25.26
C VAL A 85 -10.17 -8.71 -25.91
N THR A 86 -9.71 -8.83 -27.15
CA THR A 86 -9.89 -10.05 -27.93
C THR A 86 -8.92 -11.08 -27.37
N LYS A 87 -9.45 -12.20 -26.87
CA LYS A 87 -8.68 -13.33 -26.35
C LYS A 87 -7.72 -13.81 -27.45
N VAL A 88 -6.44 -13.52 -27.31
CA VAL A 88 -5.40 -14.12 -28.16
C VAL A 88 -5.30 -15.58 -27.70
N ALA A 89 -5.56 -16.50 -28.62
CA ALA A 89 -5.49 -17.92 -28.34
C ALA A 89 -4.03 -18.36 -28.51
N ASP A 90 -3.25 -18.36 -27.42
CA ASP A 90 -1.97 -19.08 -27.38
C ASP A 90 -1.68 -19.62 -25.98
N GLY A 91 -1.10 -20.81 -25.93
CA GLY A 91 -0.90 -21.64 -24.74
C GLY A 91 0.33 -21.30 -23.91
N ASP A 92 0.88 -20.10 -24.09
CA ASP A 92 2.15 -19.65 -23.47
C ASP A 92 1.97 -18.46 -22.51
N ARG A 93 0.72 -18.10 -22.15
CA ARG A 93 0.47 -16.97 -21.24
C ARG A 93 0.92 -17.28 -19.81
N VAL A 94 1.53 -16.30 -19.15
CA VAL A 94 1.84 -16.35 -17.71
C VAL A 94 0.54 -16.53 -16.93
N SER A 95 0.41 -17.67 -16.26
CA SER A 95 -0.60 -17.85 -15.22
C SER A 95 -0.04 -17.29 -13.93
N LEU A 96 -0.64 -16.23 -13.40
CA LEU A 96 -0.35 -15.76 -12.06
C LEU A 96 -0.86 -16.79 -11.04
N ASP A 97 0.04 -17.32 -10.22
CA ASP A 97 -0.32 -18.20 -9.12
C ASP A 97 -1.04 -17.40 -8.02
N VAL A 98 -0.61 -16.16 -7.80
CA VAL A 98 -1.25 -15.21 -6.88
C VAL A 98 -1.93 -14.07 -7.62
N LYS A 99 -3.25 -13.99 -7.44
CA LYS A 99 -4.14 -12.94 -7.93
C LYS A 99 -4.69 -12.22 -6.71
N GLY A 100 -3.93 -11.24 -6.26
CA GLY A 100 -4.16 -10.55 -5.01
C GLY A 100 -4.93 -9.25 -5.16
N ILE A 101 -5.67 -8.90 -4.11
CA ILE A 101 -6.09 -7.53 -3.88
C ILE A 101 -5.65 -7.12 -2.48
N GLU A 102 -5.37 -5.85 -2.27
CA GLU A 102 -5.04 -5.29 -0.96
C GLU A 102 -6.14 -4.34 -0.52
N PHE A 103 -6.66 -4.57 0.67
CA PHE A 103 -7.46 -3.60 1.40
C PHE A 103 -6.55 -2.81 2.34
N PRO A 104 -6.14 -1.58 1.96
CA PRO A 104 -5.44 -0.69 2.85
C PRO A 104 -6.40 -0.26 3.94
N ASP A 105 -5.84 0.09 5.09
CA ASP A 105 -6.50 0.86 6.13
C ASP A 105 -7.89 0.30 6.48
N VAL A 106 -7.92 -0.73 7.32
CA VAL A 106 -9.18 -1.41 7.64
C VAL A 106 -10.11 -0.49 8.44
N PHE A 107 -11.09 0.10 7.75
CA PHE A 107 -11.98 1.14 8.28
C PHE A 107 -13.10 0.53 9.12
N GLY A 108 -12.83 0.16 10.38
CA GLY A 108 -13.85 -0.24 11.38
C GLY A 108 -15.03 0.74 11.48
N ARG A 109 -14.93 1.66 12.44
CA ARG A 109 -15.96 2.70 12.66
C ARG A 109 -15.81 3.95 11.79
N LEU A 110 -14.72 4.02 11.02
CA LEU A 110 -14.34 5.20 10.24
C LEU A 110 -15.18 5.40 8.96
N GLY A 111 -15.90 4.35 8.52
CA GLY A 111 -16.82 4.43 7.39
C GLY A 111 -18.11 5.22 7.67
N GLY A 112 -18.32 5.65 8.92
CA GLY A 112 -19.55 6.26 9.39
C GLY A 112 -20.63 5.24 9.75
N ASP A 113 -21.72 5.71 10.35
CA ASP A 113 -22.83 4.84 10.82
C ASP A 113 -23.44 3.94 9.73
N ASP A 114 -23.32 4.37 8.47
CA ASP A 114 -23.93 3.72 7.33
C ASP A 114 -23.07 2.58 6.76
N PHE A 115 -21.81 2.48 7.20
CA PHE A 115 -20.88 1.45 6.76
C PHE A 115 -19.86 1.16 7.87
N ASP A 116 -20.39 0.70 9.00
CA ASP A 116 -19.62 0.30 10.16
C ASP A 116 -19.26 -1.19 10.05
N ILE A 117 -17.99 -1.47 9.81
CA ILE A 117 -17.49 -2.84 9.67
C ILE A 117 -17.09 -3.41 11.03
N ASP A 118 -17.32 -2.65 12.12
CA ASP A 118 -17.15 -3.12 13.49
C ASP A 118 -18.05 -4.33 13.76
N PRO A 119 -17.46 -5.46 14.16
CA PRO A 119 -18.20 -6.68 14.43
C PRO A 119 -19.09 -6.63 15.68
N ASP A 120 -18.96 -5.59 16.50
CA ASP A 120 -19.82 -5.31 17.65
C ASP A 120 -21.12 -4.61 17.24
N ASN A 121 -21.27 -4.26 15.96
CA ASN A 121 -22.54 -3.87 15.34
C ASN A 121 -23.16 -5.08 14.60
N PRO A 122 -23.86 -6.00 15.30
CA PRO A 122 -24.35 -7.24 14.69
C PRO A 122 -25.43 -7.02 13.62
N ALA A 123 -26.02 -5.83 13.56
CA ALA A 123 -26.98 -5.46 12.52
C ALA A 123 -26.30 -5.13 11.19
N CYS A 124 -25.13 -4.50 11.24
CA CYS A 124 -24.38 -4.08 10.06
C CYS A 124 -23.33 -5.09 9.61
N PHE A 125 -22.62 -5.71 10.56
CA PHE A 125 -21.45 -6.53 10.25
C PHE A 125 -21.68 -7.58 9.14
N PRO A 126 -22.77 -8.38 9.13
CA PRO A 126 -22.99 -9.35 8.06
C PRO A 126 -23.19 -8.71 6.69
N ALA A 127 -23.93 -7.60 6.62
CA ALA A 127 -24.20 -6.90 5.37
C ALA A 127 -22.94 -6.23 4.82
N VAL A 128 -22.11 -5.67 5.70
CA VAL A 128 -20.83 -5.12 5.29
C VAL A 128 -19.89 -6.25 4.86
N MET A 129 -19.78 -7.35 5.60
CA MET A 129 -18.89 -8.44 5.21
C MET A 129 -19.27 -9.09 3.88
N GLU A 130 -20.57 -9.25 3.60
CA GLU A 130 -21.04 -9.64 2.26
C GLU A 130 -20.46 -8.73 1.18
N HIS A 131 -20.50 -7.42 1.42
CA HIS A 131 -20.01 -6.40 0.49
C HIS A 131 -18.48 -6.34 0.39
N VAL A 132 -17.77 -6.59 1.48
CA VAL A 132 -16.31 -6.75 1.50
C VAL A 132 -15.86 -7.93 0.64
N LEU A 133 -16.47 -9.09 0.86
CA LEU A 133 -16.09 -10.37 0.23
C LEU A 133 -16.42 -10.39 -1.27
N ASP A 134 -17.38 -9.58 -1.70
CA ASP A 134 -17.74 -9.40 -3.11
C ASP A 134 -16.57 -8.80 -3.93
N GLY A 135 -15.79 -7.87 -3.36
CA GLY A 135 -14.67 -7.22 -4.05
C GLY A 135 -13.67 -8.21 -4.68
N PRO A 136 -12.99 -9.06 -3.90
CA PRO A 136 -12.06 -10.06 -4.46
C PRO A 136 -12.76 -11.05 -5.39
N SER A 137 -14.00 -11.44 -5.09
CA SER A 137 -14.78 -12.39 -5.90
C SER A 137 -15.07 -11.84 -7.31
N ARG A 138 -15.37 -10.55 -7.44
CA ARG A 138 -15.69 -9.89 -8.73
C ARG A 138 -14.55 -9.91 -9.73
N VAL A 139 -13.32 -9.89 -9.23
CA VAL A 139 -12.11 -9.91 -10.05
C VAL A 139 -11.47 -11.30 -10.12
N ASN A 140 -12.06 -12.33 -9.49
CA ASN A 140 -11.47 -13.67 -9.41
C ASN A 140 -10.09 -13.67 -8.72
N ALA A 141 -9.94 -12.85 -7.67
CA ALA A 141 -8.78 -12.89 -6.80
C ALA A 141 -8.77 -14.18 -5.98
N ASN A 142 -7.59 -14.68 -5.62
CA ASN A 142 -7.41 -15.83 -4.73
C ASN A 142 -6.67 -15.46 -3.42
N LEU A 143 -6.15 -14.24 -3.34
CA LEU A 143 -5.47 -13.71 -2.17
C LEU A 143 -6.05 -12.34 -1.79
N VAL A 144 -6.23 -12.13 -0.48
CA VAL A 144 -6.59 -10.83 0.09
C VAL A 144 -5.51 -10.40 1.06
N ALA A 145 -4.88 -9.27 0.78
CA ALA A 145 -3.98 -8.59 1.68
C ALA A 145 -4.74 -7.57 2.54
N ILE A 146 -4.47 -7.56 3.85
CA ILE A 146 -4.93 -6.55 4.79
C ILE A 146 -3.70 -5.82 5.36
N ALA A 147 -3.73 -4.49 5.35
CA ALA A 147 -2.56 -3.68 5.71
C ALA A 147 -2.82 -2.79 6.94
N PRO A 148 -2.83 -3.34 8.17
CA PRO A 148 -2.90 -2.54 9.38
C PRO A 148 -1.65 -1.69 9.57
N ALA A 149 -1.83 -0.51 10.16
CA ALA A 149 -0.74 0.40 10.47
C ALA A 149 -0.45 0.49 11.96
N VAL A 150 0.83 0.61 12.30
CA VAL A 150 1.28 1.09 13.61
C VAL A 150 1.91 2.47 13.47
N PHE A 151 1.79 3.27 14.54
CA PHE A 151 2.10 4.68 14.49
C PHE A 151 3.21 5.07 15.46
N TYR A 152 4.01 6.06 15.08
CA TYR A 152 4.96 6.68 16.01
C TYR A 152 4.19 7.51 17.04
N GLU A 153 4.03 6.99 18.26
CA GLU A 153 3.55 7.77 19.41
C GLU A 153 4.61 8.79 19.87
N GLN A 154 5.87 8.43 19.68
CA GLN A 154 7.02 9.21 20.09
C GLN A 154 8.15 9.01 19.07
N ILE A 155 8.83 10.09 18.66
CA ILE A 155 10.04 10.04 17.83
C ILE A 155 11.32 10.23 18.68
N ARG A 156 11.25 11.06 19.74
CA ARG A 156 12.40 11.40 20.61
C ARG A 156 12.14 11.13 22.10
N PRO A 157 13.19 10.79 22.87
CA PRO A 157 14.58 10.59 22.42
C PRO A 157 14.79 9.29 21.64
N THR A 158 13.92 8.31 21.84
CA THR A 158 13.85 7.03 21.12
C THR A 158 12.45 6.87 20.54
N PRO A 159 12.25 6.05 19.49
CA PRO A 159 10.93 5.83 18.96
C PRO A 159 10.07 5.07 19.97
N LYS A 160 8.75 5.23 19.87
CA LYS A 160 7.75 4.34 20.46
C LYS A 160 6.61 4.15 19.49
N PHE A 161 6.11 2.92 19.45
CA PHE A 161 4.99 2.55 18.61
C PHE A 161 3.72 2.38 19.43
N ALA A 162 2.61 2.87 18.87
CA ALA A 162 1.28 2.64 19.40
C ALA A 162 0.28 2.42 18.26
N PRO A 163 -0.80 1.67 18.51
CA PRO A 163 -1.93 1.69 17.59
C PRO A 163 -2.55 3.09 17.56
N TRP A 164 -3.07 3.49 16.41
CA TRP A 164 -3.86 4.72 16.32
C TRP A 164 -5.21 4.54 17.00
N ASN A 165 -5.90 3.49 16.56
CA ASN A 165 -7.11 2.98 17.18
C ASN A 165 -7.13 1.45 16.95
N ASN A 166 -8.14 0.80 17.54
CA ASN A 166 -8.22 -0.65 17.46
C ASN A 166 -8.53 -1.18 16.07
N ASP A 167 -9.17 -0.37 15.23
CA ASP A 167 -9.70 -0.77 13.94
C ASP A 167 -8.62 -0.69 12.86
N LEU A 168 -8.03 0.49 12.69
CA LEU A 168 -7.02 0.76 11.67
C LEU A 168 -5.72 -0.01 11.91
N SER A 169 -5.33 -0.15 13.18
CA SER A 169 -4.19 -0.98 13.56
C SER A 169 -4.58 -2.46 13.73
N LEU A 170 -5.86 -2.80 13.57
CA LEU A 170 -6.42 -4.14 13.79
C LEU A 170 -5.99 -4.77 15.12
N THR A 171 -5.89 -3.98 16.20
CA THR A 171 -5.50 -4.49 17.52
C THR A 171 -6.67 -5.08 18.30
N ASP A 172 -7.91 -4.87 17.86
CA ASP A 172 -9.02 -5.69 18.32
C ASP A 172 -8.92 -7.11 17.76
N THR A 173 -8.47 -8.04 18.60
CA THR A 173 -8.29 -9.45 18.21
C THR A 173 -9.59 -10.15 17.81
N GLY A 174 -10.73 -9.72 18.35
CA GLY A 174 -12.04 -10.28 18.00
C GLY A 174 -12.49 -9.84 16.62
N TYR A 175 -12.27 -8.56 16.30
CA TYR A 175 -12.47 -8.04 14.96
C TYR A 175 -11.55 -8.70 13.94
N TYR A 176 -10.25 -8.72 14.23
CA TYR A 176 -9.26 -9.36 13.38
C TYR A 176 -9.63 -10.81 13.04
N ALA A 177 -9.99 -11.61 14.06
CA ALA A 177 -10.37 -13.01 13.88
C ALA A 177 -11.63 -13.18 13.00
N LYS A 178 -12.64 -12.32 13.17
CA LYS A 178 -13.86 -12.37 12.36
C LYS A 178 -13.58 -11.98 10.90
N LEU A 179 -12.77 -10.95 10.68
CA LEU A 179 -12.40 -10.49 9.34
C LEU A 179 -11.59 -11.57 8.59
N VAL A 180 -10.51 -12.07 9.19
CA VAL A 180 -9.69 -13.14 8.60
C VAL A 180 -10.52 -14.40 8.38
N GLY A 181 -11.30 -14.81 9.39
CA GLY A 181 -12.17 -15.98 9.29
C GLY A 181 -13.20 -15.88 8.17
N ALA A 182 -13.72 -14.68 7.88
CA ALA A 182 -14.64 -14.44 6.77
C ALA A 182 -13.96 -14.66 5.40
N PHE A 183 -12.76 -14.12 5.20
CA PHE A 183 -11.99 -14.36 3.96
C PHE A 183 -11.64 -15.84 3.78
N LYS A 184 -11.17 -16.51 4.84
CA LYS A 184 -10.82 -17.94 4.80
C LYS A 184 -12.04 -18.82 4.52
N ALA A 185 -13.23 -18.45 5.02
CA ALA A 185 -14.46 -19.18 4.77
C ALA A 185 -14.90 -19.16 3.29
N GLU A 186 -14.58 -18.09 2.57
CA GLU A 186 -14.77 -17.97 1.11
C GLU A 186 -13.63 -18.60 0.30
N GLY A 187 -12.61 -19.13 0.97
CA GLY A 187 -11.50 -19.85 0.33
C GLY A 187 -10.35 -18.96 -0.16
N PHE A 188 -10.33 -17.69 0.24
CA PHE A 188 -9.18 -16.81 -0.05
C PHE A 188 -7.98 -17.17 0.81
N GLN A 189 -6.79 -17.04 0.25
CA GLN A 189 -5.58 -16.87 1.04
C GLN A 189 -5.59 -15.47 1.67
N VAL A 190 -5.06 -15.35 2.88
CA VAL A 190 -4.97 -14.09 3.61
C VAL A 190 -3.51 -13.72 3.82
N MET A 191 -3.16 -12.50 3.40
CA MET A 191 -1.88 -11.87 3.67
C MET A 191 -2.08 -10.74 4.69
N HIS A 192 -1.33 -10.78 5.79
CA HIS A 192 -1.25 -9.68 6.75
C HIS A 192 -0.01 -8.87 6.45
N THR A 193 -0.17 -7.56 6.29
CA THR A 193 0.93 -6.65 6.00
C THR A 193 1.10 -5.58 7.07
N GLU A 194 2.20 -5.64 7.83
CA GLU A 194 2.50 -4.61 8.83
C GLU A 194 3.14 -3.39 8.16
N GLN A 195 2.58 -2.20 8.42
CA GLN A 195 3.17 -0.94 7.99
C GLN A 195 3.41 0.00 9.17
N VAL A 196 4.49 0.79 9.07
CA VAL A 196 4.78 1.86 10.03
C VAL A 196 4.42 3.21 9.41
N SER A 197 3.59 3.98 10.10
CA SER A 197 3.20 5.32 9.69
C SER A 197 3.60 6.36 10.75
N PRO A 198 4.08 7.54 10.37
CA PRO A 198 4.35 8.65 11.29
C PRO A 198 3.11 9.32 11.87
N GLY A 199 1.90 8.85 11.52
CA GLY A 199 0.63 9.37 12.05
C GLY A 199 0.00 10.39 11.10
N PHE A 200 -1.33 10.37 11.02
CA PHE A 200 -2.09 11.29 10.16
C PHE A 200 -1.96 12.76 10.56
N TYR A 201 -1.49 13.04 11.77
CA TYR A 201 -1.27 14.41 12.26
C TYR A 201 0.21 14.73 12.49
N GLY A 202 1.13 13.99 11.86
CA GLY A 202 2.54 14.35 11.84
C GLY A 202 2.70 15.74 11.26
N THR A 203 3.23 16.69 12.04
CA THR A 203 3.52 18.05 11.56
C THR A 203 4.76 18.03 10.67
N PRO A 204 4.97 19.02 9.77
CA PRO A 204 6.22 19.15 9.03
C PRO A 204 7.47 19.10 9.93
N GLU A 205 7.36 19.61 11.15
CA GLU A 205 8.41 19.51 12.17
C GLU A 205 8.65 18.08 12.65
N ASP A 206 7.60 17.27 12.84
CA ASP A 206 7.71 15.86 13.20
C ASP A 206 8.37 15.06 12.07
N TRP A 207 8.01 15.34 10.83
CA TRP A 207 8.63 14.75 9.64
C TRP A 207 10.12 15.08 9.53
N ALA A 208 10.48 16.36 9.68
CA ALA A 208 11.88 16.79 9.69
C ALA A 208 12.66 16.19 10.86
N MET A 209 12.01 16.04 12.02
CA MET A 209 12.58 15.38 13.19
C MET A 209 12.82 13.89 12.93
N LEU A 210 11.86 13.17 12.34
CA LEU A 210 12.01 11.76 11.97
C LEU A 210 13.17 11.57 10.98
N ASP A 211 13.25 12.40 9.95
CA ASP A 211 14.35 12.40 8.97
C ASP A 211 15.72 12.58 9.65
N THR A 212 15.78 13.45 10.67
CA THR A 212 16.98 13.68 11.47
C THR A 212 17.33 12.47 12.33
N MET A 213 16.36 11.90 13.05
CA MET A 213 16.58 10.77 13.95
C MET A 213 16.99 9.50 13.20
N LYS A 214 16.48 9.28 11.98
CA LYS A 214 16.87 8.15 11.13
C LYS A 214 18.34 8.16 10.69
N GLN A 215 19.09 9.24 10.96
CA GLN A 215 20.54 9.31 10.74
C GLN A 215 21.37 8.90 11.98
N ASP A 216 20.72 8.61 13.11
CA ASP A 216 21.39 8.18 14.35
C ASP A 216 21.34 6.65 14.50
N PRO A 217 22.49 5.94 14.47
CA PRO A 217 22.52 4.49 14.67
C PRO A 217 21.93 4.03 16.01
N ALA A 218 22.06 4.81 17.08
CA ALA A 218 21.51 4.44 18.39
C ALA A 218 19.98 4.54 18.44
N TRP A 219 19.39 5.39 17.58
CA TRP A 219 17.95 5.45 17.43
C TRP A 219 17.42 4.18 16.75
N TRP A 220 18.17 3.62 15.79
CA TRP A 220 17.82 2.35 15.13
C TRP A 220 17.82 1.17 16.08
N ASP A 221 18.76 1.11 17.04
CA ASP A 221 18.72 0.06 18.08
C ASP A 221 17.37 0.03 18.81
N ALA A 222 16.91 1.21 19.25
CA ALA A 222 15.63 1.36 19.93
C ALA A 222 14.44 1.16 18.99
N TRP A 223 14.57 1.53 17.71
CA TRP A 223 13.55 1.26 16.69
C TRP A 223 13.31 -0.23 16.51
N PHE A 224 14.37 -1.02 16.35
CA PHE A 224 14.25 -2.47 16.21
C PHE A 224 13.72 -3.13 17.47
N ASP A 225 14.09 -2.65 18.67
CA ASP A 225 13.54 -3.14 19.93
C ASP A 225 12.02 -2.90 20.03
N GLU A 226 11.53 -1.73 19.59
CA GLU A 226 10.09 -1.44 19.56
C GLU A 226 9.38 -2.18 18.42
N TRP A 227 10.01 -2.32 17.25
CA TRP A 227 9.45 -3.05 16.12
C TRP A 227 9.25 -4.52 16.48
N GLU A 228 10.23 -5.15 17.12
CA GLU A 228 10.13 -6.52 17.61
C GLU A 228 8.95 -6.70 18.58
N LYS A 229 8.82 -5.81 19.57
CA LYS A 229 7.72 -5.85 20.55
C LYS A 229 6.35 -5.72 19.89
N TRP A 230 6.27 -5.00 18.78
CA TRP A 230 5.08 -4.88 17.97
C TRP A 230 4.83 -6.13 17.13
N VAL A 231 5.77 -6.47 16.24
CA VAL A 231 5.56 -7.41 15.14
C VAL A 231 5.48 -8.87 15.59
N VAL A 232 6.19 -9.27 16.66
CA VAL A 232 6.19 -10.67 17.11
C VAL A 232 4.82 -11.09 17.69
N PRO A 233 4.18 -10.34 18.61
CA PRO A 233 2.80 -10.63 19.02
C PRO A 233 1.79 -10.62 17.85
N ARG A 234 2.03 -9.80 16.82
CA ARG A 234 1.17 -9.71 15.63
C ARG A 234 1.27 -10.95 14.76
N ALA A 235 2.48 -11.49 14.58
CA ALA A 235 2.68 -12.78 13.95
C ALA A 235 2.00 -13.92 14.72
N ALA A 236 2.05 -13.91 16.06
CA ALA A 236 1.31 -14.88 16.88
C ALA A 236 -0.21 -14.75 16.73
N LEU A 237 -0.73 -13.53 16.56
CA LEU A 237 -2.15 -13.31 16.25
C LEU A 237 -2.51 -13.82 14.85
N ALA A 238 -1.62 -13.64 13.86
CA ALA A 238 -1.78 -14.16 12.52
C ALA A 238 -1.81 -15.71 12.52
N GLU A 239 -0.91 -16.36 13.26
CA GLU A 239 -0.89 -17.82 13.46
C GLU A 239 -2.23 -18.32 14.04
N ALA A 240 -2.72 -17.65 15.10
CA ALA A 240 -3.96 -18.04 15.76
C ALA A 240 -5.21 -17.95 14.86
N ASN A 241 -5.11 -17.27 13.72
CA ASN A 241 -6.21 -17.05 12.77
C ASN A 241 -5.94 -17.63 11.38
N ASP A 242 -4.94 -18.51 11.23
CA ASP A 242 -4.65 -19.22 9.97
C ASP A 242 -4.35 -18.29 8.78
N VAL A 243 -3.64 -17.19 9.05
CA VAL A 243 -3.13 -16.28 8.01
C VAL A 243 -2.04 -16.99 7.22
N ASP A 244 -2.14 -16.96 5.89
CA ASP A 244 -1.24 -17.69 4.99
C ASP A 244 0.13 -17.00 4.85
N VAL A 245 0.14 -15.66 4.77
CA VAL A 245 1.37 -14.86 4.64
C VAL A 245 1.41 -13.72 5.65
N PHE A 246 2.52 -13.58 6.37
CA PHE A 246 2.78 -12.45 7.27
C PHE A 246 3.96 -11.61 6.76
N VAL A 247 3.64 -10.43 6.23
CA VAL A 247 4.60 -9.46 5.71
C VAL A 247 5.06 -8.55 6.84
N LEU A 248 6.35 -8.62 7.14
CA LEU A 248 6.96 -8.01 8.33
C LEU A 248 7.01 -6.49 8.30
N VAL A 249 7.05 -5.88 7.12
CA VAL A 249 7.20 -4.43 6.96
C VAL A 249 6.86 -4.04 5.52
N SER A 250 6.11 -2.94 5.39
CA SER A 250 5.95 -2.19 4.15
C SER A 250 6.86 -0.97 4.07
N TRP A 251 7.12 -0.52 2.83
CA TRP A 251 7.78 0.75 2.54
C TRP A 251 9.22 0.82 3.04
N THR A 252 10.05 -0.13 2.58
CA THR A 252 11.42 -0.32 3.07
C THR A 252 12.41 0.77 2.71
N ASP A 253 12.13 1.69 1.77
CA ASP A 253 13.02 2.82 1.40
C ASP A 253 13.46 3.61 2.63
N SER A 254 12.56 3.74 3.61
CA SER A 254 12.78 4.56 4.79
C SER A 254 13.28 3.77 6.02
N THR A 255 13.41 2.44 5.87
CA THR A 255 13.69 1.49 6.95
C THR A 255 14.95 0.66 6.70
N PHE A 256 15.26 0.31 5.45
CA PHE A 256 16.48 -0.42 5.10
C PHE A 256 17.61 0.57 4.88
N ARG A 257 18.36 0.83 5.96
CA ARG A 257 19.45 1.82 6.00
C ARG A 257 20.82 1.18 6.32
N PRO A 258 21.35 0.28 5.45
CA PRO A 258 22.68 -0.31 5.61
C PRO A 258 23.81 0.74 5.73
N ASP A 259 23.59 1.92 5.14
CA ASP A 259 24.52 3.04 5.14
C ASP A 259 24.63 3.73 6.51
N ILE A 260 23.56 3.72 7.30
CA ILE A 260 23.50 4.34 8.64
C ILE A 260 23.68 3.33 9.75
N TYR A 261 23.03 2.17 9.63
CA TYR A 261 22.96 1.18 10.70
C TYR A 261 23.53 -0.16 10.21
N PRO A 262 24.85 -0.42 10.42
CA PRO A 262 25.52 -1.60 9.88
C PRO A 262 24.95 -2.95 10.33
N ASP A 263 24.29 -2.98 11.49
CA ASP A 263 23.72 -4.19 12.07
C ASP A 263 22.30 -4.50 11.53
N TYR A 264 21.76 -3.71 10.59
CA TYR A 264 20.37 -3.84 10.13
C TYR A 264 20.01 -5.25 9.64
N ASP A 265 20.88 -5.91 8.85
CA ASP A 265 20.64 -7.26 8.33
C ASP A 265 20.51 -8.26 9.48
N THR A 266 21.42 -8.17 10.46
CA THR A 266 21.38 -9.04 11.65
C THR A 266 20.11 -8.80 12.46
N ARG A 267 19.71 -7.53 12.67
CA ARG A 267 18.47 -7.20 13.41
C ARG A 267 17.21 -7.71 12.71
N TRP A 268 17.14 -7.62 11.38
CA TRP A 268 16.01 -8.18 10.61
C TRP A 268 15.98 -9.70 10.71
N ARG A 269 17.13 -10.38 10.58
CA ARG A 269 17.23 -11.84 10.74
C ARG A 269 16.82 -12.29 12.15
N ASP A 270 17.21 -11.54 13.19
CA ASP A 270 16.80 -11.82 14.57
C ASP A 270 15.28 -11.70 14.75
N ILE A 271 14.65 -10.68 14.17
CA ILE A 271 13.19 -10.51 14.20
C ILE A 271 12.48 -11.62 13.43
N ILE A 272 12.95 -11.95 12.21
CA ILE A 272 12.44 -13.07 11.42
C ILE A 272 12.50 -14.36 12.24
N ALA A 273 13.65 -14.65 12.88
CA ALA A 273 13.80 -15.84 13.71
C ALA A 273 12.76 -15.89 14.85
N LYS A 274 12.53 -14.78 15.55
CA LYS A 274 11.51 -14.68 16.61
C LYS A 274 10.08 -14.81 16.09
N VAL A 275 9.79 -14.25 14.91
CA VAL A 275 8.50 -14.44 14.24
C VAL A 275 8.27 -15.92 13.93
N ARG A 276 9.30 -16.63 13.44
CA ARG A 276 9.21 -18.09 13.19
C ARG A 276 9.03 -18.95 14.44
N GLU A 277 9.35 -18.43 15.63
CA GLU A 277 9.05 -19.14 16.88
C GLU A 277 7.54 -19.18 17.18
N VAL A 278 6.76 -18.25 16.62
CA VAL A 278 5.33 -18.07 16.92
C VAL A 278 4.40 -18.14 15.71
N TYR A 279 4.94 -18.13 14.49
CA TYR A 279 4.20 -18.17 13.23
C TYR A 279 4.82 -19.15 12.25
N SER A 280 3.98 -20.01 11.69
CA SER A 280 4.37 -21.15 10.85
C SER A 280 4.11 -20.96 9.36
N GLY A 281 3.34 -19.94 8.98
CA GLY A 281 3.10 -19.57 7.59
C GLY A 281 4.26 -18.82 6.95
N ASP A 282 4.02 -18.29 5.75
CA ASP A 282 5.05 -17.64 4.94
C ASP A 282 5.37 -16.24 5.47
N VAL A 283 6.66 -15.94 5.61
CA VAL A 283 7.13 -14.62 6.10
C VAL A 283 7.68 -13.82 4.93
N GLY A 284 7.16 -12.61 4.74
CA GLY A 284 7.53 -11.75 3.63
C GLY A 284 7.99 -10.35 4.01
N VAL A 285 8.39 -9.59 3.00
CA VAL A 285 8.66 -8.13 3.08
C VAL A 285 8.10 -7.44 1.83
N ILE A 286 7.59 -6.21 1.98
CA ILE A 286 7.28 -5.35 0.83
C ILE A 286 8.46 -4.39 0.61
N LEU A 287 9.19 -4.63 -0.48
CA LEU A 287 10.23 -3.74 -0.98
C LEU A 287 9.61 -2.65 -1.81
N SER A 288 10.04 -1.41 -1.65
CA SER A 288 9.80 -0.42 -2.71
C SER A 288 10.60 -0.79 -3.95
N ASN A 289 10.07 -0.47 -5.13
CA ASN A 289 10.78 -0.61 -6.41
C ASN A 289 12.21 -0.02 -6.38
N THR A 290 12.46 0.99 -5.55
CA THR A 290 13.78 1.64 -5.39
C THR A 290 14.68 1.05 -4.31
N ALA A 291 14.15 0.27 -3.36
CA ALA A 291 14.89 -0.24 -2.20
C ALA A 291 15.59 -1.59 -2.43
N GLN A 292 15.42 -2.21 -3.60
CA GLN A 292 15.85 -3.59 -3.84
C GLN A 292 17.36 -3.80 -3.63
N GLU A 293 18.19 -2.79 -3.89
CA GLU A 293 19.65 -2.86 -3.69
C GLU A 293 20.07 -2.95 -2.21
N SER A 294 19.21 -2.51 -1.30
CA SER A 294 19.47 -2.53 0.15
C SER A 294 18.99 -3.84 0.82
N PHE A 295 18.37 -4.76 0.07
CA PHE A 295 17.86 -6.01 0.60
C PHE A 295 18.90 -7.13 0.52
N THR A 296 19.35 -7.61 1.68
CA THR A 296 20.50 -8.55 1.78
C THR A 296 20.18 -9.86 2.48
N PHE A 297 18.93 -10.05 2.90
CA PHE A 297 18.45 -11.22 3.64
C PHE A 297 17.30 -11.94 2.92
N ALA A 298 17.35 -11.97 1.59
CA ALA A 298 16.40 -12.71 0.75
C ALA A 298 16.29 -14.20 1.13
N ASP A 299 17.37 -14.79 1.64
CA ASP A 299 17.41 -16.18 2.10
C ASP A 299 16.64 -16.44 3.41
N ALA A 300 16.21 -15.40 4.12
CA ALA A 300 15.50 -15.50 5.40
C ALA A 300 13.97 -15.37 5.27
N VAL A 301 13.46 -14.96 4.11
CA VAL A 301 12.03 -14.78 3.84
C VAL A 301 11.55 -15.82 2.83
N ASP A 302 10.24 -16.06 2.79
CA ASP A 302 9.61 -16.98 1.83
C ASP A 302 9.00 -16.27 0.63
N VAL A 303 8.79 -14.96 0.73
CA VAL A 303 8.22 -14.16 -0.35
C VAL A 303 8.73 -12.73 -0.31
N VAL A 304 8.96 -12.16 -1.49
CA VAL A 304 9.19 -10.74 -1.67
C VAL A 304 8.03 -10.14 -2.42
N VAL A 305 7.49 -9.06 -1.89
CA VAL A 305 6.51 -8.25 -2.59
C VAL A 305 7.20 -6.96 -3.01
N ILE A 306 7.06 -6.56 -4.27
CA ILE A 306 7.62 -5.32 -4.81
C ILE A 306 6.48 -4.32 -4.95
N GLY A 307 6.45 -3.33 -4.07
CA GLY A 307 5.49 -2.24 -4.08
C GLY A 307 5.85 -1.15 -5.10
N SER A 308 4.87 -0.73 -5.89
CA SER A 308 4.95 0.43 -6.79
C SER A 308 3.80 1.39 -6.53
N PHE A 309 4.14 2.64 -6.19
CA PHE A 309 3.16 3.71 -6.09
C PHE A 309 2.57 4.08 -7.45
N SER A 310 1.35 4.61 -7.42
CA SER A 310 0.72 5.26 -8.56
C SER A 310 1.58 6.42 -9.05
N GLY A 311 1.85 6.45 -10.35
CA GLY A 311 2.68 7.48 -10.98
C GLY A 311 4.18 7.18 -10.99
N TYR A 312 4.64 6.05 -10.43
CA TYR A 312 6.05 5.62 -10.59
C TYR A 312 6.44 5.52 -12.07
N GLN A 313 5.54 4.96 -12.89
CA GLN A 313 5.69 4.76 -14.33
C GLN A 313 5.91 6.09 -15.08
N LEU A 314 5.39 7.21 -14.58
CA LEU A 314 5.58 8.55 -15.16
C LEU A 314 7.03 9.06 -15.08
N ASN A 315 7.85 8.41 -14.25
CA ASN A 315 9.23 8.81 -14.02
C ASN A 315 10.25 7.82 -14.58
N ILE A 316 9.79 6.72 -15.19
CA ILE A 316 10.66 5.77 -15.88
C ILE A 316 11.33 6.43 -17.09
N GLN A 317 12.63 6.13 -17.24
CA GLN A 317 13.46 6.65 -18.30
C GLN A 317 14.14 5.54 -19.08
N ALA A 318 14.23 5.70 -20.39
CA ALA A 318 15.04 4.90 -21.31
C ALA A 318 15.99 5.83 -22.07
N ASP A 319 17.27 5.46 -22.17
CA ASP A 319 18.31 6.27 -22.84
C ASP A 319 18.38 7.74 -22.40
N GLY A 320 18.11 7.99 -21.11
CA GLY A 320 18.12 9.32 -20.50
C GLY A 320 16.93 10.21 -20.89
N LYS A 321 15.83 9.62 -21.37
CA LYS A 321 14.57 10.30 -21.67
C LYS A 321 13.42 9.62 -20.95
N LYS A 322 12.42 10.40 -20.53
CA LYS A 322 11.16 9.84 -20.03
C LYS A 322 10.51 9.01 -21.13
N VAL A 323 10.03 7.82 -20.74
CA VAL A 323 9.27 6.93 -21.64
C VAL A 323 7.91 7.54 -21.92
N ILE A 324 7.20 8.00 -20.87
CA ILE A 324 5.93 8.70 -21.00
C ILE A 324 6.16 10.13 -21.52
N SER A 325 5.76 10.41 -22.76
CA SER A 325 5.96 11.72 -23.39
C SER A 325 4.94 12.78 -22.95
N ASN A 326 3.73 12.37 -22.59
CA ASN A 326 2.69 13.22 -22.03
C ASN A 326 2.02 12.52 -20.85
N ARG A 327 2.23 13.04 -19.64
CA ARG A 327 1.72 12.42 -18.41
C ARG A 327 0.18 12.35 -18.38
N ASN A 328 -0.51 13.35 -18.93
CA ASN A 328 -1.98 13.49 -18.94
C ASN A 328 -2.65 12.77 -20.12
N ASN A 329 -1.88 12.13 -20.99
CA ASN A 329 -2.43 11.34 -22.08
C ASN A 329 -1.38 10.31 -22.54
N PRO A 330 -0.97 9.39 -21.65
CA PRO A 330 -0.01 8.37 -22.00
C PRO A 330 -0.64 7.40 -23.00
N THR A 331 0.17 6.82 -23.89
CA THR A 331 -0.29 5.73 -24.75
C THR A 331 -0.12 4.37 -24.07
N LEU A 332 -0.91 3.37 -24.49
CA LEU A 332 -0.74 1.99 -24.02
C LEU A 332 0.69 1.50 -24.22
N ALA A 333 1.30 1.80 -25.38
CA ALA A 333 2.66 1.37 -25.70
C ALA A 333 3.70 2.00 -24.77
N GLU A 334 3.61 3.30 -24.48
CA GLU A 334 4.53 3.97 -23.55
C GLU A 334 4.39 3.42 -22.12
N LEU A 335 3.17 3.15 -21.66
CA LEU A 335 2.95 2.55 -20.34
C LEU A 335 3.46 1.11 -20.26
N THR A 336 3.23 0.33 -21.32
CA THR A 336 3.71 -1.07 -21.40
C THR A 336 5.24 -1.08 -21.34
N GLU A 337 5.91 -0.27 -22.16
CA GLU A 337 7.38 -0.11 -22.12
C GLU A 337 7.87 0.34 -20.73
N ALA A 338 7.16 1.25 -20.06
CA ALA A 338 7.52 1.69 -18.72
C ALA A 338 7.42 0.56 -17.67
N TYR A 339 6.43 -0.32 -17.79
CA TYR A 339 6.32 -1.51 -16.93
C TYR A 339 7.36 -2.58 -17.27
N GLU A 340 7.61 -2.87 -18.54
CA GLU A 340 8.67 -3.79 -18.99
C GLU A 340 10.03 -3.35 -18.40
N ILE A 341 10.38 -2.07 -18.49
CA ILE A 341 11.61 -1.53 -17.88
C ILE A 341 11.63 -1.71 -16.35
N THR A 342 10.47 -1.62 -15.69
CA THR A 342 10.36 -1.83 -14.24
C THR A 342 10.60 -3.30 -13.86
N PHE A 343 10.07 -4.23 -14.65
CA PHE A 343 10.29 -5.66 -14.48
C PHE A 343 11.73 -6.06 -14.80
N ASP A 344 12.28 -5.60 -15.92
CA ASP A 344 13.68 -5.80 -16.32
C ASP A 344 14.67 -5.36 -15.23
N GLN A 345 14.37 -4.25 -14.53
CA GLN A 345 15.22 -3.78 -13.44
C GLN A 345 15.26 -4.75 -12.26
N SER A 346 14.21 -5.55 -12.08
CA SER A 346 14.00 -6.42 -10.93
C SER A 346 14.33 -7.89 -11.23
N GLU A 347 14.25 -8.29 -12.50
CA GLU A 347 14.53 -9.65 -12.95
C GLU A 347 15.92 -10.12 -12.50
N GLY A 348 15.98 -11.34 -11.95
CA GLY A 348 17.23 -11.98 -11.55
C GLY A 348 17.88 -11.39 -10.29
N ARG A 349 17.25 -10.43 -9.61
CA ARG A 349 17.73 -9.90 -8.31
C ARG A 349 17.52 -10.87 -7.15
N PHE A 350 16.50 -11.72 -7.24
CA PHE A 350 16.14 -12.69 -6.20
C PHE A 350 16.52 -14.12 -6.61
N PRO A 351 16.75 -15.03 -5.65
CA PRO A 351 16.88 -16.45 -5.97
C PRO A 351 15.65 -16.94 -6.74
N ALA A 352 15.84 -17.72 -7.80
CA ALA A 352 14.73 -18.23 -8.63
C ALA A 352 13.73 -19.13 -7.88
N SER A 353 14.02 -19.52 -6.63
CA SER A 353 13.12 -20.28 -5.77
C SER A 353 12.33 -19.42 -4.79
N LEU A 354 12.56 -18.11 -4.77
CA LEU A 354 11.89 -17.17 -3.88
C LEU A 354 10.73 -16.53 -4.64
N PRO A 355 9.47 -16.83 -4.28
CA PRO A 355 8.31 -16.18 -4.86
C PRO A 355 8.42 -14.65 -4.87
N VAL A 356 8.15 -14.04 -6.02
CA VAL A 356 8.10 -12.58 -6.16
C VAL A 356 6.71 -12.14 -6.60
N TYR A 357 6.10 -11.29 -5.78
CA TYR A 357 4.83 -10.64 -6.11
C TYR A 357 5.06 -9.16 -6.39
N TYR A 358 4.22 -8.55 -7.20
CA TYR A 358 4.12 -7.11 -7.32
C TYR A 358 2.88 -6.59 -6.60
N ALA A 359 3.00 -5.51 -5.85
CA ALA A 359 1.86 -4.76 -5.31
C ALA A 359 1.78 -3.41 -6.01
N ILE A 360 0.77 -3.21 -6.86
CA ILE A 360 0.69 -2.04 -7.75
C ILE A 360 -0.70 -1.40 -7.66
N GLY A 361 -0.73 -0.07 -7.57
CA GLY A 361 -1.95 0.73 -7.72
C GLY A 361 -1.81 1.77 -8.83
N ALA A 362 -2.93 2.11 -9.47
CA ALA A 362 -3.04 3.25 -10.37
C ALA A 362 -4.22 4.12 -9.92
N VAL A 363 -4.03 5.43 -9.83
CA VAL A 363 -5.09 6.37 -9.43
C VAL A 363 -5.97 6.69 -10.63
N SER A 364 -7.24 6.99 -10.38
CA SER A 364 -8.22 7.31 -11.41
C SER A 364 -8.43 8.80 -11.57
N ALA A 365 -7.34 9.48 -11.90
CA ALA A 365 -7.22 10.91 -12.06
C ALA A 365 -6.24 11.26 -13.18
N ASP A 366 -6.48 12.38 -13.87
CA ASP A 366 -5.68 12.83 -15.01
C ASP A 366 -4.19 12.96 -14.63
N GLY A 367 -3.33 12.27 -15.38
CA GLY A 367 -1.89 12.26 -15.18
C GLY A 367 -1.44 11.63 -13.87
N GLN A 368 -2.19 10.64 -13.39
CA GLN A 368 -2.01 9.98 -12.09
C GLN A 368 -1.92 10.95 -10.90
N ALA A 369 -2.62 12.08 -10.97
CA ALA A 369 -2.64 13.05 -9.88
C ALA A 369 -3.34 12.47 -8.63
N GLY A 370 -2.67 12.52 -7.48
CA GLY A 370 -3.22 12.03 -6.21
C GLY A 370 -2.88 12.97 -5.07
N SER A 371 -3.70 12.95 -4.02
CA SER A 371 -3.45 13.64 -2.76
C SER A 371 -4.15 12.90 -1.62
N GLU A 372 -3.59 12.97 -0.41
CA GLU A 372 -4.27 12.56 0.82
C GLU A 372 -4.93 13.76 1.52
N ASP A 373 -4.73 14.98 1.02
CA ASP A 373 -5.37 16.20 1.53
C ASP A 373 -6.80 16.31 0.98
N VAL A 374 -7.77 16.20 1.90
CA VAL A 374 -9.21 16.28 1.62
C VAL A 374 -9.65 17.60 0.98
N GLU A 375 -8.88 18.68 1.14
CA GLU A 375 -9.16 19.96 0.48
C GLU A 375 -8.62 19.99 -0.95
N VAL A 376 -7.57 19.21 -1.24
CA VAL A 376 -6.95 19.13 -2.57
C VAL A 376 -7.65 18.11 -3.46
N ILE A 377 -8.06 16.95 -2.92
CA ILE A 377 -8.66 15.87 -3.71
C ILE A 377 -9.81 16.36 -4.62
N PRO A 378 -10.76 17.20 -4.17
CA PRO A 378 -11.86 17.69 -5.03
C PRO A 378 -11.40 18.55 -6.21
N THR A 379 -10.16 19.06 -6.20
CA THR A 379 -9.59 19.88 -7.28
C THR A 379 -8.94 19.06 -8.39
N ILE A 380 -8.78 17.75 -8.18
CA ILE A 380 -8.17 16.83 -9.14
C ILE A 380 -9.26 16.36 -10.12
N ASP A 381 -8.98 16.38 -11.42
CA ASP A 381 -9.91 15.89 -12.43
C ASP A 381 -9.88 14.34 -12.47
N PRO A 382 -11.03 13.67 -12.31
CA PRO A 382 -11.08 12.21 -12.37
C PRO A 382 -10.88 11.70 -13.81
N ASP A 383 -10.10 10.64 -13.98
CA ASP A 383 -9.90 9.94 -15.24
C ASP A 383 -9.89 8.42 -15.03
N PHE A 384 -11.04 7.79 -15.24
CA PHE A 384 -11.21 6.35 -15.03
C PHE A 384 -10.67 5.52 -16.20
N GLU A 385 -10.62 6.11 -17.40
CA GLU A 385 -10.07 5.45 -18.58
C GLU A 385 -8.54 5.42 -18.50
N GLU A 386 -7.92 6.48 -17.97
CA GLU A 386 -6.49 6.47 -17.67
C GLU A 386 -6.15 5.34 -16.69
N GLN A 387 -6.88 5.18 -15.58
CA GLN A 387 -6.66 4.06 -14.66
C GLN A 387 -6.75 2.69 -15.36
N ALA A 388 -7.77 2.50 -16.20
CA ALA A 388 -7.94 1.26 -16.96
C ALA A 388 -6.78 1.03 -17.93
N LEU A 389 -6.27 2.09 -18.57
CA LEU A 389 -5.11 2.04 -19.45
C LEU A 389 -3.83 1.62 -18.71
N TYR A 390 -3.62 2.09 -17.48
CA TYR A 390 -2.50 1.67 -16.64
C TYR A 390 -2.57 0.19 -16.28
N TYR A 391 -3.75 -0.33 -15.93
CA TYR A 391 -3.88 -1.76 -15.65
C TYR A 391 -3.74 -2.62 -16.91
N GLU A 392 -4.29 -2.19 -18.06
CA GLU A 392 -4.11 -2.93 -19.32
C GLU A 392 -2.62 -2.98 -19.72
N ALA A 393 -1.90 -1.87 -19.58
CA ALA A 393 -0.46 -1.82 -19.82
C ALA A 393 0.34 -2.71 -18.87
N LEU A 394 -0.02 -2.71 -17.58
CA LEU A 394 0.60 -3.56 -16.57
C LEU A 394 0.48 -5.04 -16.94
N PHE A 395 -0.74 -5.50 -17.24
CA PHE A 395 -0.97 -6.90 -17.58
C PHE A 395 -0.35 -7.29 -18.93
N ALA A 396 -0.34 -6.38 -19.91
CA ALA A 396 0.34 -6.60 -21.18
C ALA A 396 1.84 -6.79 -20.99
N ALA A 397 2.50 -5.95 -20.18
CA ALA A 397 3.93 -6.08 -19.87
C ALA A 397 4.23 -7.37 -19.10
N LEU A 398 3.31 -7.81 -18.23
CA LEU A 398 3.48 -9.02 -17.42
C LEU A 398 3.38 -10.33 -18.22
N GLU A 399 2.83 -10.31 -19.45
CA GLU A 399 2.60 -11.51 -20.26
C GLU A 399 3.90 -12.28 -20.57
N ASP A 400 5.04 -11.60 -20.61
CA ASP A 400 6.36 -12.18 -20.88
C ASP A 400 7.19 -12.46 -19.60
N GLU A 401 6.68 -12.08 -18.41
CA GLU A 401 7.42 -12.08 -17.15
C GLU A 401 7.22 -13.34 -16.33
N THR A 402 7.82 -14.45 -16.77
CA THR A 402 7.64 -15.78 -16.14
C THR A 402 8.21 -15.92 -14.72
N TRP A 403 8.96 -14.93 -14.22
CA TRP A 403 9.55 -14.92 -12.89
C TRP A 403 8.69 -14.19 -11.85
N VAL A 404 7.60 -13.55 -12.28
CA VAL A 404 6.64 -12.90 -11.39
C VAL A 404 5.52 -13.88 -11.06
N ASP A 405 5.51 -14.37 -9.81
CA ASP A 405 4.56 -15.39 -9.34
C ASP A 405 3.18 -14.80 -9.00
N GLY A 406 3.12 -13.49 -8.76
CA GLY A 406 1.90 -12.87 -8.25
C GLY A 406 1.76 -11.38 -8.51
N LEU A 407 0.51 -10.94 -8.60
CA LEU A 407 0.16 -9.53 -8.66
C LEU A 407 -0.93 -9.21 -7.64
N ILE A 408 -0.70 -8.20 -6.82
CA ILE A 408 -1.60 -7.67 -5.80
C ILE A 408 -2.02 -6.26 -6.22
N ILE A 409 -3.30 -6.07 -6.53
CA ILE A 409 -3.79 -4.72 -6.83
C ILE A 409 -4.04 -3.96 -5.53
N GLN A 410 -3.35 -2.83 -5.38
CA GLN A 410 -3.41 -2.03 -4.18
C GLN A 410 -4.72 -1.24 -4.09
N ARG A 411 -5.16 -1.02 -2.85
CA ARG A 411 -6.28 -0.13 -2.53
C ARG A 411 -7.61 -0.53 -3.12
N MET A 412 -7.96 -1.82 -3.10
CA MET A 412 -9.33 -2.22 -3.35
C MET A 412 -10.24 -1.58 -2.30
N ASP A 413 -11.21 -0.79 -2.76
CA ASP A 413 -12.11 -0.10 -1.86
C ASP A 413 -13.11 -1.09 -1.23
N TRP A 414 -13.41 -0.84 0.05
CA TRP A 414 -14.45 -1.55 0.76
C TRP A 414 -15.83 -1.19 0.25
N PHE A 415 -16.03 -0.05 -0.44
CA PHE A 415 -17.33 0.49 -0.82
C PHE A 415 -17.59 0.33 -2.33
N ASP A 416 -18.86 0.21 -2.74
CA ASP A 416 -19.22 0.09 -4.18
C ASP A 416 -19.28 1.44 -4.90
N GLN A 417 -19.15 2.54 -4.16
CA GLN A 417 -19.43 3.89 -4.63
C GLN A 417 -18.20 4.76 -4.53
N TYR A 418 -17.87 5.35 -5.66
CA TYR A 418 -16.77 6.27 -5.77
C TYR A 418 -17.15 7.69 -5.29
N GLU A 419 -18.35 8.18 -5.58
CA GLU A 419 -18.83 9.50 -5.10
C GLU A 419 -19.39 9.40 -3.67
N ARG A 420 -18.57 9.73 -2.66
CA ARG A 420 -19.02 9.89 -1.26
C ARG A 420 -19.39 11.35 -0.96
N SER A 421 -20.29 11.56 0.00
CA SER A 421 -20.57 12.91 0.51
C SER A 421 -19.33 13.50 1.19
N ALA A 422 -19.18 14.83 1.09
CA ALA A 422 -17.98 15.64 1.34
C ALA A 422 -17.33 15.59 2.75
N GLU A 423 -17.67 14.64 3.60
CA GLU A 423 -17.13 14.52 4.97
C GLU A 423 -16.30 13.25 5.19
N VAL A 424 -16.20 12.34 4.21
CA VAL A 424 -15.45 11.08 4.38
C VAL A 424 -14.03 11.24 3.85
N TYR A 425 -13.08 10.85 4.70
CA TYR A 425 -11.63 10.95 4.58
C TYR A 425 -11.00 10.32 3.30
N TRP A 426 -11.78 9.71 2.40
CA TRP A 426 -11.27 9.14 1.15
C TRP A 426 -12.31 9.21 0.03
N ASP A 427 -12.03 10.06 -0.97
CA ASP A 427 -12.75 10.06 -2.24
C ASP A 427 -12.14 9.01 -3.17
N GLU A 428 -12.75 7.82 -3.15
CA GLU A 428 -12.35 6.72 -4.02
C GLU A 428 -12.72 6.96 -5.50
N THR A 429 -13.35 8.09 -5.86
CA THR A 429 -13.44 8.56 -7.26
C THR A 429 -12.09 8.84 -7.87
N ARG A 430 -11.15 9.38 -7.10
CA ARG A 430 -9.84 9.81 -7.63
C ARG A 430 -8.68 8.97 -7.13
N SER A 431 -8.93 8.14 -6.11
CA SER A 431 -7.96 7.21 -5.53
C SER A 431 -7.74 5.98 -6.41
N SER A 432 -6.93 5.04 -5.94
CA SER A 432 -6.45 3.90 -6.73
C SER A 432 -7.32 2.67 -6.74
N SER A 433 -8.45 2.66 -6.03
CA SER A 433 -9.39 1.55 -6.13
C SER A 433 -9.89 1.36 -7.55
N PRO A 434 -9.79 0.15 -8.13
CA PRO A 434 -10.38 -0.16 -9.42
C PRO A 434 -11.87 -0.51 -9.31
N ARG A 435 -12.38 -0.76 -8.09
CA ARG A 435 -13.72 -1.27 -7.85
C ARG A 435 -14.78 -0.37 -8.47
N SER A 436 -15.68 -0.96 -9.24
CA SER A 436 -16.76 -0.21 -9.89
C SER A 436 -16.21 0.94 -10.74
N LYS A 437 -15.13 0.67 -11.47
CA LYS A 437 -14.56 1.50 -12.54
C LYS A 437 -14.18 0.60 -13.73
N PRO A 438 -13.90 1.15 -14.93
CA PRO A 438 -13.50 0.34 -16.09
C PRO A 438 -12.27 -0.56 -15.82
N ALA A 439 -11.35 -0.11 -14.95
CA ALA A 439 -10.20 -0.86 -14.47
C ALA A 439 -10.55 -2.24 -13.88
N GLU A 440 -11.66 -2.37 -13.16
CA GLU A 440 -12.09 -3.65 -12.62
C GLU A 440 -12.38 -4.68 -13.72
N SER A 441 -12.99 -4.25 -14.83
CA SER A 441 -13.28 -5.16 -15.95
C SER A 441 -12.00 -5.67 -16.61
N ILE A 442 -10.95 -4.84 -16.66
CA ILE A 442 -9.61 -5.25 -17.11
C ILE A 442 -9.06 -6.31 -16.16
N MET A 443 -9.09 -6.05 -14.84
CA MET A 443 -8.65 -7.04 -13.85
C MET A 443 -9.40 -8.36 -13.96
N THR A 444 -10.73 -8.33 -13.99
CA THR A 444 -11.57 -9.54 -14.12
C THR A 444 -11.19 -10.33 -15.37
N PHE A 445 -10.94 -9.65 -16.51
CA PHE A 445 -10.48 -10.31 -17.72
C PHE A 445 -9.15 -11.02 -17.48
N TRP A 446 -8.11 -10.30 -17.05
CA TRP A 446 -6.76 -10.84 -16.90
C TRP A 446 -6.65 -11.92 -15.82
N TYR A 447 -7.32 -11.75 -14.67
CA TYR A 447 -7.38 -12.78 -13.62
C TYR A 447 -8.20 -14.01 -14.03
N SER A 448 -9.04 -13.92 -15.06
CA SER A 448 -9.76 -15.06 -15.63
C SER A 448 -8.99 -15.78 -16.74
N VAL A 449 -7.91 -15.18 -17.26
CA VAL A 449 -7.02 -15.87 -18.17
C VAL A 449 -6.18 -16.84 -17.33
N THR A 450 -6.36 -18.13 -17.60
CA THR A 450 -5.67 -19.27 -16.98
C THR A 450 -4.74 -19.92 -17.96
#